data_AF-D4X618-F1
#
_entry.id   AF-D4X618-F1
#
_cell.length_a   1.000
_cell.length_b   1.000
_cell.length_c   1.000
_cell.angle_alpha   90.00
_cell.angle_beta   90.00
_cell.angle_gamma   90.00
#
_symmetry.space_group_name_H-M   'P 1'
#
loop_
_entity.id
_entity.type
_entity.pdbx_description
1 polymer ?
#
loop_
_entity_poly.entity_id
_entity_poly.type
_entity_poly.pdbx_seq_one_letter_code
_entity_poly.pdbx_strand_id
1 'polypeptide(L)'
;MVSFAAMIFLPFLSPHAALWLIAGSAIGFDLGIQTSLIAHQSIVYGIDPAARSRLNAILMTGVFVGMAAGGALGSLALAHWGWTGVTLVAAGAAALALGLRVWPAPGNRAVIAAR
;
A
#
# COMPACT_ATOMS: atom_id res chain seq x y z
N MET A 1 -5.89 -2.85 2.38
CA MET A 1 -6.71 -2.61 3.59
C MET A 1 -7.38 -3.89 4.06
N VAL A 2 -8.25 -4.50 3.26
CA VAL A 2 -9.01 -5.71 3.63
C VAL A 2 -8.11 -6.85 4.11
N SER A 3 -7.02 -7.16 3.40
CA SER A 3 -6.07 -8.21 3.81
C SER A 3 -5.49 -8.00 5.21
N PHE A 4 -5.09 -6.77 5.55
CA PHE A 4 -4.54 -6.46 6.88
C PHE A 4 -5.62 -6.35 7.95
N ALA A 5 -6.80 -5.82 7.61
CA ALA A 5 -7.92 -5.75 8.54
C ALA A 5 -8.39 -7.16 8.95
N ALA A 6 -8.40 -8.11 8.01
CA ALA A 6 -8.76 -9.50 8.29
C ALA A 6 -7.80 -10.17 9.29
N MET A 7 -6.52 -9.76 9.31
CA MET A 7 -5.51 -10.30 10.22
C MET A 7 -5.74 -9.94 11.70
N ILE A 8 -6.66 -9.03 12.03
CA ILE A 8 -7.02 -8.72 13.43
C ILE A 8 -7.69 -9.91 14.13
N PHE A 9 -8.28 -10.84 13.36
CA PHE A 9 -8.96 -12.03 13.88
C PHE A 9 -8.02 -13.19 14.24
N LEU A 10 -6.74 -13.09 13.88
CA LEU A 10 -5.72 -14.13 14.14
C LEU A 10 -5.68 -14.65 15.59
N PRO A 11 -5.71 -13.83 16.66
CA PRO A 11 -5.63 -14.33 18.02
C PRO A 11 -6.85 -15.15 18.47
N PHE A 12 -7.96 -15.11 17.72
CA PHE A 12 -9.19 -15.83 18.04
C PHE A 12 -9.35 -17.14 17.28
N LEU A 13 -8.41 -17.47 16.38
CA LEU A 13 -8.51 -18.63 15.50
C LEU A 13 -7.63 -19.79 15.98
N SER A 14 -8.02 -21.01 15.60
CA SER A 14 -7.15 -22.18 15.77
C SER A 14 -5.90 -22.04 14.87
N PRO A 15 -4.77 -22.67 15.22
CA PRO A 15 -3.52 -22.54 14.46
C PRO A 15 -3.68 -22.87 12.96
N HIS A 16 -4.49 -23.88 12.63
CA HIS A 16 -4.76 -24.28 11.25
C HIS A 16 -5.57 -23.22 10.49
N ALA A 17 -6.59 -22.64 11.12
CA ALA A 17 -7.39 -21.57 10.53
C ALA A 17 -6.59 -20.27 10.38
N ALA A 18 -5.71 -19.97 11.35
CA ALA A 18 -4.79 -18.84 11.31
C ALA A 18 -3.85 -18.90 10.09
N LEU A 19 -3.30 -20.09 9.76
CA LEU A 19 -2.44 -20.26 8.59
C LEU A 19 -3.17 -19.96 7.28
N TRP A 20 -4.42 -20.43 7.12
CA TRP A 20 -5.22 -20.14 5.94
C TRP A 20 -5.54 -18.65 5.81
N LEU A 21 -5.87 -17.98 6.92
CA LEU A 21 -6.10 -16.55 6.94
C LEU A 21 -4.84 -15.76 6.55
N ILE A 22 -3.67 -16.15 7.06
CA ILE A 22 -2.39 -15.54 6.69
C ILE A 22 -2.12 -15.75 5.20
N ALA A 23 -2.28 -16.96 4.69
CA ALA A 23 -2.04 -17.27 3.28
C ALA A 23 -2.95 -16.44 2.36
N GLY A 24 -4.27 -16.41 2.63
CA GLY A 24 -5.21 -15.61 1.85
C GLY A 24 -4.92 -14.10 1.93
N SER A 25 -4.56 -13.61 3.11
CA SER A 25 -4.22 -12.20 3.31
C SER A 25 -2.91 -11.83 2.59
N ALA A 26 -1.90 -12.69 2.63
CA ALA A 26 -0.62 -12.49 1.95
C ALA A 26 -0.81 -12.44 0.43
N ILE A 27 -1.57 -13.37 -0.14
CA ILE A 27 -1.89 -13.38 -1.58
C ILE A 27 -2.64 -12.11 -1.97
N GLY A 28 -3.70 -11.75 -1.23
CA GLY A 28 -4.48 -10.55 -1.53
C GLY A 28 -3.67 -9.26 -1.41
N PHE A 29 -2.75 -9.20 -0.44
CA PHE A 29 -1.84 -8.06 -0.29
C PHE A 29 -0.85 -7.97 -1.45
N ASP A 30 -0.18 -9.08 -1.80
CA ASP A 30 0.82 -9.12 -2.86
C ASP A 30 0.22 -8.75 -4.23
N LEU A 31 -0.94 -9.31 -4.55
CA LEU A 31 -1.70 -8.93 -5.74
C LEU A 31 -2.04 -7.43 -5.76
N GLY A 32 -2.42 -6.87 -4.62
CA GLY A 32 -2.70 -5.44 -4.49
C GLY A 32 -1.48 -4.57 -4.73
N ILE A 33 -0.32 -4.95 -4.19
CA ILE A 33 0.95 -4.25 -4.40
C ILE A 33 1.38 -4.34 -5.86
N GLN A 34 1.39 -5.53 -6.44
CA GLN A 34 1.79 -5.75 -7.83
C GLN A 34 0.89 -4.97 -8.80
N THR A 35 -0.42 -5.01 -8.59
CA THR A 35 -1.38 -4.24 -9.41
C THR A 35 -1.14 -2.73 -9.30
N SER A 36 -0.91 -2.23 -8.08
CA SER A 36 -0.63 -0.81 -7.83
C SER A 36 0.68 -0.36 -8.47
N LEU A 37 1.72 -1.20 -8.40
CA LEU A 37 3.01 -0.92 -8.99
C LEU A 37 2.91 -0.81 -10.52
N ILE A 38 2.22 -1.76 -11.15
CA ILE A 38 1.97 -1.74 -12.60
C ILE A 38 1.19 -0.48 -13.00
N ALA A 39 0.15 -0.11 -12.26
CA ALA A 39 -0.63 1.10 -12.52
C ALA A 39 0.24 2.37 -12.41
N HIS A 40 1.07 2.49 -11.37
CA HIS A 40 1.99 3.62 -11.20
C HIS A 40 3.04 3.67 -12.31
N GLN A 41 3.63 2.53 -12.67
CA GLN A 41 4.60 2.44 -13.77
C GLN A 41 3.98 2.84 -15.11
N SER A 42 2.75 2.41 -15.40
CA SER A 42 2.04 2.77 -16.62
C SER A 42 1.81 4.28 -16.73
N ILE A 43 1.36 4.93 -15.64
CA ILE A 43 1.16 6.38 -15.59
C ILE A 43 2.49 7.12 -15.75
N VAL A 44 3.50 6.74 -14.96
CA VAL A 44 4.80 7.42 -14.91
C VAL A 44 5.56 7.28 -16.23
N TYR A 45 5.59 6.09 -16.84
CA TYR A 45 6.28 5.87 -18.11
C TYR A 45 5.56 6.46 -19.33
N GLY A 46 4.30 6.87 -19.17
CA GLY A 46 3.56 7.64 -20.16
C GLY A 46 3.99 9.11 -20.27
N ILE A 47 4.77 9.63 -19.32
CA ILE A 47 5.17 11.05 -19.27
C ILE A 47 6.21 11.38 -20.35
N ASP A 48 7.34 10.66 -20.36
CA ASP A 48 8.41 10.87 -21.34
C ASP A 48 9.14 9.53 -21.63
N PRO A 49 9.05 9.00 -22.86
CA PRO A 49 9.76 7.80 -23.28
C PRO A 49 11.28 7.87 -23.12
N ALA A 50 11.88 9.05 -23.29
CA ALA A 50 13.34 9.24 -23.21
C ALA A 50 13.86 9.22 -21.76
N ALA A 51 13.00 9.52 -20.79
CA ALA A 51 13.35 9.60 -19.37
C ALA A 51 12.97 8.35 -18.55
N ARG A 52 12.47 7.27 -19.19
CA ARG A 52 11.95 6.06 -18.52
C ARG A 52 12.86 5.50 -17.42
N SER A 53 14.17 5.42 -17.67
CA SER A 53 15.14 4.90 -16.69
C SER A 53 15.20 5.76 -15.42
N ARG A 54 15.23 7.09 -15.57
CA ARG A 54 15.23 8.04 -14.43
C ARG A 54 13.93 7.97 -13.66
N LEU A 55 12.81 7.91 -14.38
CA LEU A 55 11.48 7.82 -13.79
C LEU A 55 11.29 6.53 -13.00
N ASN A 56 11.79 5.38 -13.50
CA ASN A 56 11.79 4.13 -12.75
C ASN A 56 12.65 4.23 -11.49
N ALA A 57 13.84 4.83 -11.58
CA ALA A 57 14.71 5.01 -10.43
C ALA A 57 14.01 5.81 -9.32
N ILE A 58 13.37 6.93 -9.65
CA ILE A 58 12.61 7.75 -8.69
C ILE A 58 11.47 6.94 -8.07
N LEU A 59 10.70 6.21 -8.89
CA LEU A 59 9.61 5.36 -8.42
C LEU A 59 10.10 4.30 -7.43
N MET A 60 11.14 3.55 -7.79
CA MET A 60 11.68 2.48 -6.95
C MET A 60 12.34 3.02 -5.68
N THR A 61 13.02 4.17 -5.76
CA THR A 61 13.54 4.85 -4.57
C THR A 61 12.41 5.20 -3.60
N GLY A 62 11.30 5.76 -4.09
CA GLY A 62 10.13 6.05 -3.25
C GLY A 62 9.53 4.79 -2.61
N VAL A 63 9.42 3.71 -3.39
CA VAL A 63 8.95 2.39 -2.92
C VAL A 63 9.86 1.84 -1.82
N PHE A 64 11.19 1.91 -1.98
CA PHE A 64 12.15 1.46 -0.97
C PHE A 64 12.09 2.29 0.31
N VAL A 65 11.97 3.62 0.21
CA VAL A 65 11.79 4.49 1.38
C VAL A 65 10.52 4.10 2.14
N GLY A 66 9.42 3.87 1.42
CA GLY A 66 8.16 3.39 2.01
C GLY A 66 8.31 2.05 2.71
N MET A 67 9.00 1.07 2.09
CA MET A 67 9.27 -0.23 2.70
C MET A 67 10.13 -0.12 3.98
N ALA A 68 11.19 0.70 3.95
CA ALA A 68 12.05 0.90 5.11
C ALA A 68 11.28 1.53 6.28
N ALA A 69 10.50 2.59 6.01
CA ALA A 69 9.65 3.23 7.02
C ALA A 69 8.58 2.27 7.55
N GLY A 70 7.93 1.51 6.67
CA GLY A 70 6.93 0.50 7.04
C GLY A 70 7.51 -0.61 7.91
N GLY A 71 8.71 -1.11 7.59
CA GLY A 71 9.43 -2.11 8.39
C GLY A 71 9.82 -1.59 9.78
N ALA A 72 10.31 -0.35 9.88
CA ALA A 72 10.63 0.28 11.15
C ALA A 72 9.37 0.47 12.03
N LEU A 73 8.30 1.04 11.46
CA LEU A 73 7.03 1.24 12.16
C LEU A 73 6.40 -0.10 12.57
N GLY A 74 6.44 -1.11 11.70
CA GLY A 74 5.95 -2.45 12.00
C GLY A 74 6.73 -3.12 13.12
N SER A 75 8.06 -3.00 13.13
CA SER A 75 8.92 -3.57 14.18
C SER A 75 8.66 -2.90 15.54
N LEU A 76 8.53 -1.57 15.54
CA LEU A 76 8.18 -0.81 16.75
C LEU A 76 6.78 -1.19 17.26
N ALA A 77 5.81 -1.30 16.35
CA ALA A 77 4.44 -1.67 16.70
C ALA A 77 4.35 -3.08 17.28
N LEU A 78 5.14 -4.03 16.72
CA LEU A 78 5.25 -5.38 17.24
C LEU A 78 5.84 -5.39 18.65
N ALA A 79 6.90 -4.60 18.89
CA ALA A 79 7.57 -4.55 20.18
C ALA A 79 6.67 -3.98 21.30
N HIS A 80 5.84 -2.98 21.02
CA HIS A 80 5.03 -2.31 22.03
C HIS A 80 3.59 -2.83 22.14
N TRP A 81 2.96 -3.22 21.04
CA TRP A 81 1.54 -3.58 20.99
C TRP A 81 1.29 -4.97 20.38
N GLY A 82 2.36 -5.75 20.16
CA GLY A 82 2.27 -7.09 19.61
C GLY A 82 1.67 -7.11 18.20
N TRP A 83 1.08 -8.24 17.85
CA TRP A 83 0.50 -8.47 16.52
C TRP A 83 -0.62 -7.48 16.18
N THR A 84 -1.47 -7.14 17.15
CA THR A 84 -2.55 -6.18 16.96
C THR A 84 -2.02 -4.82 16.53
N GLY A 85 -0.92 -4.34 17.14
CA GLY A 85 -0.25 -3.10 16.73
C GLY A 85 0.17 -3.11 15.27
N VAL A 86 0.79 -4.21 14.81
CA VAL A 86 1.22 -4.36 13.41
C VAL A 86 0.04 -4.29 12.46
N THR A 87 -1.04 -5.01 12.75
CA THR A 87 -2.24 -5.02 11.90
C THR A 87 -2.90 -3.65 11.82
N LEU A 88 -2.95 -2.89 12.93
CA LEU A 88 -3.49 -1.54 12.95
C LEU A 88 -2.63 -0.55 12.16
N VAL A 89 -1.32 -0.60 12.30
CA VAL A 89 -0.40 0.25 11.51
C VAL A 89 -0.55 -0.05 10.01
N ALA A 90 -0.57 -1.33 9.62
CA ALA A 90 -0.71 -1.73 8.23
C ALA A 90 -2.09 -1.35 7.65
N ALA A 91 -3.17 -1.59 8.39
CA ALA A 91 -4.52 -1.20 7.98
C ALA A 91 -4.67 0.33 7.89
N GLY A 92 -4.13 1.07 8.86
CA GLY A 92 -4.14 2.53 8.88
C GLY A 92 -3.35 3.14 7.73
N ALA A 93 -2.16 2.62 7.42
CA ALA A 93 -1.38 3.05 6.26
C ALA A 93 -2.14 2.81 4.95
N ALA A 94 -2.80 1.65 4.80
CA ALA A 94 -3.61 1.35 3.63
C ALA A 94 -4.86 2.25 3.53
N ALA A 95 -5.50 2.56 4.65
CA ALA A 95 -6.65 3.48 4.70
C ALA A 95 -6.23 4.91 4.35
N LEU A 96 -5.07 5.37 4.85
CA LEU A 96 -4.51 6.67 4.50
C LEU A 96 -4.20 6.75 3.00
N ALA A 97 -3.56 5.74 2.42
CA ALA A 97 -3.29 5.69 0.99
C ALA A 97 -4.58 5.74 0.14
N LEU A 98 -5.62 5.01 0.55
CA LEU A 98 -6.93 5.08 -0.07
C LEU A 98 -7.54 6.48 0.06
N GLY A 99 -7.48 7.06 1.26
CA GLY A 99 -7.95 8.42 1.56
C GLY A 99 -7.28 9.47 0.66
N LEU A 100 -5.96 9.41 0.51
CA LEU A 100 -5.20 10.30 -0.38
C LEU A 100 -5.57 10.11 -1.86
N ARG A 101 -5.88 8.88 -2.27
CA ARG A 101 -6.30 8.57 -3.65
C ARG A 101 -7.69 9.12 -3.96
N VAL A 102 -8.62 9.04 -3.02
CA VAL A 102 -10.00 9.52 -3.20
C VAL A 102 -10.17 10.99 -2.84
N TRP A 103 -9.16 11.60 -2.19
CA TRP A 103 -9.17 13.00 -1.84
C TRP A 103 -9.39 13.83 -3.12
N PRO A 104 -10.39 14.73 -3.14
CA PRO A 104 -10.59 15.61 -4.28
C PRO A 104 -9.32 16.46 -4.47
N ALA A 105 -8.51 16.13 -5.47
CA ALA A 105 -7.57 17.10 -5.99
C ALA A 105 -8.41 18.31 -6.43
N PRO A 106 -8.00 19.55 -6.10
CA PRO A 106 -8.60 20.74 -6.68
C PRO A 106 -8.47 20.68 -8.20
N GLY A 107 -9.45 20.06 -8.85
CA GLY A 107 -9.44 19.79 -10.26
C GLY A 107 -9.72 21.08 -11.00
N ASN A 108 -8.70 21.61 -11.66
CA ASN A 108 -8.68 21.80 -13.12
C ASN A 108 -9.98 22.29 -13.79
N ARG A 109 -10.75 23.17 -13.13
CA ARG A 109 -11.93 23.85 -13.70
C ARG A 109 -11.57 24.69 -14.94
N ALA A 110 -10.30 25.04 -15.12
CA ALA A 110 -9.84 25.84 -16.24
C ALA A 110 -9.84 25.09 -17.60
N VAL A 111 -9.67 23.75 -17.62
CA VAL A 111 -9.55 23.01 -18.89
C VAL A 111 -10.92 22.62 -19.48
N ILE A 112 -11.96 22.49 -18.66
CA ILE A 112 -13.33 22.18 -19.12
C ILE A 112 -14.08 23.46 -19.55
N ALA A 113 -13.75 24.63 -18.97
CA ALA A 113 -14.36 25.91 -19.34
C ALA A 113 -13.78 26.54 -20.62
N ALA A 114 -12.72 25.96 -21.20
CA ALA A 114 -12.04 26.44 -22.40
C ALA A 114 -12.32 25.57 -23.65
N ARG A 115 -13.32 24.67 -23.58
CA ARG A 115 -13.88 23.90 -24.71
C ARG A 115 -15.33 24.29 -24.90
#